data_AF-A0A7X8NV53-F1
#
_entry.id   AF-A0A7X8NV53-F1
#
_cell.length_a   1.000
_cell.length_b   1.000
_cell.length_c   1.000
_cell.angle_alpha   90.00
_cell.angle_beta   90.00
_cell.angle_gamma   90.00
#
_symmetry.space_group_name_H-M   'P 1'
#
loop_
_entity.id
_entity.type
_entity.pdbx_description
1 polymer ?
#
loop_
_entity_poly.entity_id
_entity_poly.type
_entity_poly.pdbx_seq_one_letter_code
_entity_poly.pdbx_strand_id
1 'polypeptide(L)'
;MSEEHVIKWFADLNNRTGPGAANRTLEILKNMLNKAEVWGYRLENTNPCRSVRPNKRRQCERFLSAEELARLGAMLNGCAPATISRSAQAAWSSPCCG
;
A
#
# COMPACT_ATOMS: atom_id res chain seq x y z
N MET A 1 24.41 -5.49 -7.87
CA MET A 1 23.25 -6.37 -7.61
C MET A 1 22.77 -6.91 -8.95
N SER A 2 22.80 -8.24 -9.12
CA SER A 2 22.33 -8.92 -10.34
C SER A 2 20.82 -9.13 -10.29
N GLU A 3 20.20 -9.31 -11.46
CA GLU A 3 18.78 -9.59 -11.58
C GLU A 3 18.38 -10.88 -10.85
N GLU A 4 19.18 -11.94 -10.98
CA GLU A 4 18.96 -13.23 -10.31
C GLU A 4 18.85 -13.10 -8.79
N HIS A 5 19.70 -12.26 -8.19
CA HIS A 5 19.65 -12.01 -6.75
C HIS A 5 18.36 -11.32 -6.33
N VAL A 6 17.85 -10.38 -7.13
CA VAL A 6 16.58 -9.68 -6.83
C VAL A 6 15.41 -10.64 -6.94
N ILE A 7 15.40 -11.50 -7.95
CA ILE A 7 14.35 -12.52 -8.13
C ILE A 7 14.32 -13.47 -6.94
N LYS A 8 15.48 -14.03 -6.56
CA LYS A 8 15.59 -14.94 -5.42
C LYS A 8 15.19 -14.27 -4.11
N TRP A 9 15.65 -13.05 -3.88
CA TRP A 9 15.27 -12.26 -2.71
C TRP A 9 13.77 -11.97 -2.66
N PHE A 10 13.15 -11.57 -3.78
CA PHE A 10 11.73 -11.26 -3.82
C PHE A 10 10.87 -12.50 -3.54
N ALA A 11 11.27 -13.66 -4.07
CA ALA A 11 10.61 -14.94 -3.80
C ALA A 11 10.69 -15.33 -2.32
N ASP A 12 11.87 -15.25 -1.71
CA ASP A 12 12.06 -15.53 -0.28
C ASP A 12 11.27 -14.55 0.61
N LEU A 13 11.28 -13.25 0.27
CA LEU A 13 10.53 -12.23 1.01
C LEU A 13 9.02 -12.47 0.93
N ASN A 14 8.51 -12.86 -0.25
CA ASN A 14 7.11 -13.21 -0.44
C ASN A 14 6.69 -14.38 0.44
N ASN A 15 7.55 -15.39 0.59
CA ASN A 15 7.28 -16.55 1.45
C ASN A 15 7.24 -16.19 2.95
N ARG A 16 8.04 -15.21 3.38
CA ARG A 16 8.14 -14.82 4.80
C ARG A 16 7.08 -13.80 5.24
N THR A 17 6.74 -12.85 4.38
CA THR A 17 5.93 -11.67 4.77
C THR A 17 4.58 -11.60 4.06
N GLY A 18 4.37 -12.41 3.03
CA GLY A 18 3.19 -12.37 2.19
C GLY A 18 3.28 -11.34 1.05
N PRO A 19 2.34 -11.41 0.09
CA PRO A 19 2.44 -10.73 -1.19
C PRO A 19 2.34 -9.21 -1.11
N GLY A 20 1.57 -8.68 -0.15
CA GLY A 20 1.41 -7.24 0.03
C GLY A 20 2.69 -6.57 0.52
N ALA A 21 3.30 -7.13 1.57
CA ALA A 21 4.55 -6.64 2.14
C ALA A 21 5.70 -6.76 1.14
N ALA A 22 5.85 -7.92 0.49
CA ALA A 22 6.87 -8.11 -0.53
C ALA A 22 6.75 -7.11 -1.69
N ASN A 23 5.53 -6.88 -2.20
CA ASN A 23 5.29 -5.89 -3.24
C ASN A 23 5.70 -4.48 -2.81
N ARG A 24 5.37 -4.09 -1.58
CA ARG A 24 5.73 -2.76 -1.07
C ARG A 24 7.24 -2.58 -0.99
N THR A 25 7.95 -3.58 -0.50
CA THR A 25 9.42 -3.55 -0.41
C THR A 25 10.07 -3.50 -1.79
N LEU A 26 9.54 -4.26 -2.77
CA LEU A 26 10.01 -4.20 -4.15
C LEU A 26 9.84 -2.81 -4.77
N GLU A 27 8.71 -2.12 -4.52
CA GLU A 27 8.50 -0.75 -4.99
C GLU A 27 9.53 0.22 -4.41
N ILE A 28 9.81 0.12 -3.11
CA ILE A 28 10.81 0.97 -2.44
C ILE A 28 12.18 0.76 -3.08
N LEU A 29 12.61 -0.50 -3.21
CA LEU A 29 13.89 -0.85 -3.81
C LEU A 29 13.99 -0.37 -5.27
N LYS A 30 12.93 -0.56 -6.06
CA LYS A 30 12.87 -0.09 -7.45
C LYS A 30 13.05 1.42 -7.53
N ASN A 31 12.37 2.18 -6.68
CA ASN A 31 12.49 3.64 -6.64
C ASN A 31 13.88 4.10 -6.22
N MET A 32 14.47 3.47 -5.20
CA MET A 32 15.84 3.79 -4.77
C MET A 32 16.85 3.59 -5.91
N LEU A 33 16.73 2.47 -6.64
CA LEU A 33 17.65 2.17 -7.74
C LEU A 33 17.41 3.05 -8.96
N ASN A 34 16.17 3.41 -9.28
CA ASN A 34 15.88 4.40 -10.31
C ASN A 34 16.51 5.76 -9.97
N LYS A 35 16.48 6.19 -8.69
CA LYS A 35 17.16 7.43 -8.27
C LYS A 35 18.67 7.33 -8.38
N ALA A 36 19.24 6.15 -8.10
CA ALA A 36 20.66 5.90 -8.29
C ALA A 36 21.09 5.99 -9.77
N GLU A 37 20.24 5.61 -10.73
CA GLU A 37 20.47 5.84 -12.17
C GLU A 37 20.49 7.35 -12.47
N VAL A 38 19.45 8.08 -12.05
CA VAL A 38 19.34 9.55 -12.27
C VAL A 38 20.52 10.33 -11.69
N TRP A 39 21.07 9.90 -10.57
CA TRP A 39 22.24 10.54 -9.93
C TRP A 39 23.59 10.09 -10.52
N GLY A 40 23.59 9.17 -11.49
CA GLY A 40 24.81 8.66 -12.12
C GLY A 40 25.60 7.65 -11.28
N TYR A 41 25.06 7.18 -10.15
CA TYR A 41 25.66 6.08 -9.38
C TYR A 41 25.53 4.73 -10.09
N ARG A 42 24.59 4.62 -11.03
CA ARG A 42 24.42 3.46 -11.92
C ARG A 42 24.24 3.94 -13.34
N LEU A 43 24.63 3.09 -14.29
CA LEU A 43 24.36 3.32 -15.71
C LEU A 43 22.84 3.30 -15.97
N GLU A 44 22.38 4.19 -16.84
CA GLU A 44 20.99 4.25 -17.29
C GLU A 44 20.48 2.88 -17.76
N ASN A 45 19.24 2.54 -17.39
CA ASN A 45 18.57 1.30 -17.75
C ASN A 45 19.23 -0.01 -17.25
N THR A 46 20.04 0.05 -16.19
CA THR A 46 20.64 -1.15 -15.56
C THR A 46 19.97 -1.59 -14.27
N ASN A 47 18.80 -1.04 -13.92
CA ASN A 47 18.07 -1.39 -12.71
C ASN A 47 17.57 -2.86 -12.76
N PRO A 48 18.09 -3.75 -11.90
CA PRO A 48 17.69 -5.17 -11.87
C PRO A 48 16.23 -5.39 -11.44
N CYS A 49 15.59 -4.41 -10.80
CA CYS A 49 14.18 -4.49 -10.42
C CYS A 49 13.22 -4.27 -11.61
N ARG A 50 13.72 -3.96 -12.81
CA ARG A 50 12.90 -3.69 -14.00
C ARG A 50 12.21 -4.94 -14.53
N SER A 51 12.87 -6.08 -14.46
CA SER A 51 12.38 -7.38 -14.94
C SER A 51 11.48 -8.12 -13.92
N VAL A 52 11.53 -7.72 -12.65
CA VAL A 52 10.79 -8.40 -11.58
C VAL A 52 9.32 -8.00 -11.62
N ARG A 53 8.45 -8.99 -11.83
CA ARG A 53 6.99 -8.80 -11.83
C ARG A 53 6.44 -8.84 -10.40
N PRO A 54 5.70 -7.81 -9.95
CA PRO A 54 5.07 -7.83 -8.62
C PRO A 54 3.93 -8.85 -8.54
N ASN A 55 3.64 -9.31 -7.32
CA ASN A 55 2.53 -10.23 -7.03
C ASN A 55 1.18 -9.59 -7.36
N LYS A 56 0.20 -10.40 -7.76
CA LYS A 56 -1.18 -9.94 -8.02
C LYS A 56 -1.77 -9.32 -6.75
N ARG A 57 -2.16 -8.04 -6.83
CA ARG A 57 -2.87 -7.36 -5.74
C ARG A 57 -4.27 -7.95 -5.62
N ARG A 58 -4.67 -8.27 -4.39
CA ARG A 58 -6.06 -8.57 -4.07
C ARG A 58 -6.76 -7.23 -3.80
N GLN A 59 -7.89 -7.01 -4.45
CA GLN A 59 -8.77 -5.90 -4.10
C GLN A 59 -9.32 -6.20 -2.71
N CYS A 60 -9.23 -5.25 -1.78
CA CYS A 60 -9.92 -5.38 -0.51
C CYS A 60 -11.40 -5.09 -0.75
N GLU A 61 -12.20 -6.12 -1.03
CA GLU A 61 -13.60 -5.99 -1.47
C GLU A 61 -14.60 -5.95 -0.32
N ARG A 62 -14.19 -6.27 0.92
CA ARG A 62 -15.08 -6.17 2.07
C ARG A 62 -14.98 -4.79 2.71
N PHE A 63 -15.98 -3.97 2.42
CA PHE A 63 -16.27 -2.76 3.18
C PHE A 63 -16.97 -3.13 4.50
N LEU A 64 -16.86 -2.24 5.50
CA LEU A 64 -17.62 -2.36 6.74
C LEU A 64 -19.11 -2.23 6.41
N SER A 65 -19.95 -3.12 6.94
CA SER A 65 -21.40 -2.90 6.93
C SER A 65 -21.77 -1.69 7.80
N ALA A 66 -22.97 -1.13 7.63
CA ALA A 66 -23.44 -0.02 8.46
C ALA A 66 -23.40 -0.35 9.96
N GLU A 67 -23.70 -1.60 10.33
CA GLU A 67 -23.67 -2.09 11.71
C GLU A 67 -22.23 -2.25 12.24
N GLU A 68 -21.31 -2.75 11.41
CA GLU A 68 -19.89 -2.87 11.77
C GLU A 68 -19.25 -1.49 11.92
N LEU A 69 -19.63 -0.54 11.06
CA LEU A 69 -19.19 0.84 11.14
C LEU A 69 -19.73 1.52 12.42
N ALA A 70 -21.00 1.31 12.77
CA ALA A 70 -21.58 1.83 14.01
C ALA A 70 -20.90 1.27 15.26
N ARG A 71 -20.60 -0.04 15.28
CA ARG A 71 -19.85 -0.68 16.38
C ARG A 71 -18.42 -0.14 16.49
N LEU A 72 -17.73 0.04 15.36
CA LEU A 72 -16.41 0.66 15.32
C LEU A 72 -16.46 2.09 15.87
N GLY A 73 -17.45 2.89 15.44
CA GLY A 73 -17.64 4.26 15.91
C GLY A 73 -17.89 4.34 17.42
N ALA A 74 -18.71 3.44 17.97
CA ALA A 74 -18.97 3.38 19.41
C ALA A 74 -17.69 3.06 20.22
N MET A 75 -16.86 2.11 19.75
CA MET A 75 -15.57 1.78 20.39
C MET A 75 -14.57 2.93 20.32
N LEU A 76 -14.49 3.63 19.19
CA LEU A 76 -13.63 4.79 19.04
C LEU A 76 -14.10 5.97 19.92
N ASN A 77 -15.40 6.17 20.07
CA ASN A 77 -15.97 7.23 20.91
C ASN A 77 -15.87 6.95 22.42
N GLY A 78 -15.77 5.68 22.83
CA GLY A 78 -15.53 5.29 24.22
C GLY A 78 -14.13 5.67 24.75
N CYS A 79 -13.21 6.03 23.85
CA CYS A 79 -11.92 6.63 24.14
C CYS A 79 -11.98 8.12 23.71
N ALA A 80 -12.51 8.99 24.58
CA ALA A 80 -12.76 10.40 24.25
C ALA A 80 -11.44 11.21 24.02
N PRO A 81 -11.49 12.43 23.47
CA PRO A 81 -11.75 12.75 22.06
C PRO A 81 -10.59 13.56 21.45
N ALA A 82 -10.08 13.17 20.28
CA ALA A 82 -9.25 14.04 19.45
C ALA A 82 -9.94 14.30 18.11
N THR A 83 -10.69 15.41 18.08
CA THR A 83 -11.05 16.22 16.90
C THR A 83 -10.84 15.54 15.54
N ILE A 84 -11.84 14.80 15.05
CA ILE A 84 -11.96 14.59 13.62
C ILE A 84 -12.34 15.95 13.03
N SER A 85 -11.39 16.54 12.29
CA SER A 85 -11.54 17.76 11.50
C SER A 85 -12.89 17.83 10.79
N ARG A 86 -13.53 19.00 10.86
CA ARG A 86 -14.90 19.34 10.45
C ARG A 86 -15.12 19.35 8.91
N SER A 87 -14.37 18.56 8.14
CA SER A 87 -14.50 18.50 6.67
C SER A 87 -15.19 17.24 6.14
N ALA A 88 -15.63 16.33 7.00
CA ALA A 88 -16.30 15.08 6.59
C ALA A 88 -17.79 14.97 7.01
N GLN A 89 -18.41 16.03 7.53
CA GLN A 89 -19.83 16.01 7.91
C GLN A 89 -20.81 16.46 6.80
N ALA A 90 -20.32 17.01 5.69
CA ALA A 90 -21.20 17.54 4.64
C ALA A 90 -21.69 16.49 3.60
N ALA A 91 -21.22 15.25 3.63
CA ALA A 91 -21.54 14.26 2.59
C ALA A 91 -22.53 13.16 3.00
N TRP A 92 -22.93 13.07 4.28
CA TRP A 92 -23.69 11.91 4.81
C TRP A 92 -25.12 12.27 5.26
N SER A 93 -25.64 13.43 4.85
CA SER A 93 -27.01 13.86 5.15
C SER A 93 -27.70 14.58 3.99
N SER A 94 -27.35 14.23 2.75
CA SER A 94 -28.17 14.63 1.60
C SER A 94 -29.22 13.55 1.32
N PRO A 95 -30.53 13.89 1.37
CA PRO A 95 -31.56 12.98 0.93
C PRO A 95 -31.47 12.85 -0.60
N CYS A 96 -31.21 11.64 -1.09
CA CYS A 96 -31.59 11.28 -2.44
C CYS A 96 -33.12 11.30 -2.51
N CYS A 97 -33.70 12.48 -2.72
CA CYS A 97 -35.03 12.66 -3.30
C CYS A 97 -34.83 13.17 -4.73
N GLY A 98 -35.36 12.40 -5.67
CA GLY A 98 -35.28 12.56 -7.11
C GLY A 98 -35.63 11.22 -7.74
#